data_AF-A0A972LWV6-F1
#
_entry.id   AF-A0A972LWV6-F1
#
_cell.length_a   1.000
_cell.length_b   1.000
_cell.length_c   1.000
_cell.angle_alpha   90.00
_cell.angle_beta   90.00
_cell.angle_gamma   90.00
#
_symmetry.space_group_name_H-M   'P 1'
#
loop_
_entity.id
_entity.type
_entity.pdbx_description
1 polymer ?
#
loop_
_entity_poly.entity_id
_entity_poly.type
_entity_poly.pdbx_seq_one_letter_code
_entity_poly.pdbx_strand_id
1 'polypeptide(L)'
;MNPRIVVPIHYKTPSLVYDLQGVQGFLNAIRDDCQVERTQGNTLAVSAAKRGTAKPQAIVLDFVPLTLPKEWEELFAAKEKACRDSQHVFAKLSVSQLNFKPSNGTHTPRWNAEHMMGRELGFFSQIYAKLNIDIRHSDLNPKQMPPDYVAAHPDWTGAEEARQMERVSAFTRRYAYLLDGMELDQQAPDSRWTPRALLRQMARHYHEHTANVKKKFELPDWPAE
;
A
#
# COMPACT_ATOMS: atom_id res chain seq x y z
N MET A 1 -22.04 -17.67 17.90
CA MET A 1 -20.73 -16.99 17.74
C MET A 1 -20.92 -15.55 18.19
N ASN A 2 -20.28 -15.11 19.26
CA ASN A 2 -20.33 -13.70 19.63
C ASN A 2 -19.42 -12.92 18.68
N PRO A 3 -19.90 -11.89 17.97
CA PRO A 3 -19.06 -11.09 17.09
C PRO A 3 -17.93 -10.45 17.90
N ARG A 4 -16.69 -10.56 17.42
CA ARG A 4 -15.53 -9.96 18.08
C ARG A 4 -15.45 -8.45 17.85
N ILE A 5 -15.93 -8.00 16.68
CA ILE A 5 -15.98 -6.60 16.26
C ILE A 5 -17.36 -6.31 15.68
N VAL A 6 -17.97 -5.20 16.09
CA VAL A 6 -19.15 -4.62 15.44
C VAL A 6 -18.78 -3.25 14.89
N VAL A 7 -19.00 -3.02 13.59
CA VAL A 7 -18.80 -1.72 12.93
C VAL A 7 -20.17 -1.16 12.55
N PRO A 8 -20.74 -0.21 13.32
CA PRO A 8 -21.99 0.42 12.94
C PRO A 8 -21.74 1.36 11.75
N ILE A 9 -22.31 1.02 10.59
CA ILE A 9 -22.32 1.86 9.40
C ILE A 9 -23.45 2.88 9.57
N HIS A 10 -23.15 4.08 10.10
CA HIS A 10 -24.17 5.12 10.35
C HIS A 10 -23.65 6.45 9.82
N TYR A 11 -24.21 6.93 8.71
CA TYR A 11 -23.72 8.16 8.08
C TYR A 11 -24.87 9.07 7.62
N LYS A 12 -25.11 10.15 8.36
CA LYS A 12 -25.85 11.28 7.80
C LYS A 12 -24.87 12.09 6.96
N THR A 13 -24.90 11.92 5.64
CA THR A 13 -24.14 12.78 4.72
C THR A 13 -25.06 13.86 4.15
N PRO A 14 -24.52 15.02 3.71
CA PRO A 14 -25.32 16.04 3.02
C PRO A 14 -26.01 15.53 1.74
N SER A 15 -25.51 14.43 1.18
CA SER A 15 -25.98 13.80 -0.06
C SER A 15 -26.94 12.62 0.16
N LEU A 16 -27.12 12.15 1.39
CA LEU A 16 -28.02 11.04 1.72
C LEU A 16 -29.41 11.56 2.10
N VAL A 17 -30.42 11.11 1.37
CA VAL A 17 -31.84 11.48 1.57
C VAL A 17 -32.46 10.76 2.78
N TYR A 18 -31.82 9.69 3.27
CA TYR A 18 -32.23 8.97 4.47
C TYR A 18 -31.52 9.53 5.70
N ASP A 19 -32.29 9.95 6.70
CA ASP A 19 -31.76 10.38 8.00
C ASP A 19 -31.28 9.14 8.78
N LEU A 20 -30.04 8.71 8.51
CA LEU A 20 -29.41 7.67 9.32
C LEU A 20 -29.23 8.21 10.73
N GLN A 21 -29.90 7.58 11.70
CA GLN A 21 -29.74 7.93 13.11
C GLN A 21 -28.26 7.81 13.50
N GLY A 22 -27.78 8.75 14.30
CA GLY A 22 -26.41 8.71 14.82
C GLY A 22 -26.14 7.43 15.63
N VAL A 23 -24.88 7.01 15.67
CA VAL A 23 -24.41 5.77 16.35
C VAL A 23 -24.77 5.69 17.83
N GLN A 24 -25.16 6.80 18.46
CA GLN A 24 -25.42 6.88 19.89
C GLN A 24 -26.54 5.93 20.37
N GLY A 25 -27.62 5.77 19.59
CA GLY A 25 -28.70 4.85 19.96
C GLY A 25 -28.23 3.41 20.06
N PHE A 26 -27.43 2.98 19.08
CA PHE A 26 -26.78 1.67 19.09
C PHE A 26 -25.80 1.52 20.25
N LEU A 27 -24.90 2.49 20.47
CA LEU A 27 -23.92 2.44 21.57
C LEU A 27 -24.59 2.39 22.95
N ASN A 28 -25.69 3.12 23.14
CA ASN A 28 -26.46 3.07 24.37
C ASN A 28 -27.05 1.68 24.64
N ALA A 29 -27.47 0.96 23.59
CA ALA A 29 -28.04 -0.38 23.71
C ALA A 29 -27.01 -1.47 24.03
N ILE A 30 -25.73 -1.28 23.69
CA ILE A 30 -24.67 -2.30 23.85
C ILE A 30 -23.64 -1.99 24.96
N ARG A 31 -23.77 -0.82 25.61
CA ARG A 31 -22.77 -0.19 26.49
C ARG A 31 -22.14 -1.13 27.52
N ASP A 32 -22.93 -1.98 28.17
CA ASP A 32 -22.43 -2.78 29.30
C ASP A 32 -21.77 -4.09 28.84
N ASP A 33 -22.08 -4.53 27.62
CA ASP A 33 -21.62 -5.80 27.02
C ASP A 33 -20.40 -5.62 26.10
N CYS A 34 -20.13 -4.40 25.63
CA CYS A 34 -19.07 -4.12 24.65
C CYS A 34 -18.11 -3.02 25.12
N GLN A 35 -16.83 -3.15 24.76
CA GLN A 35 -15.89 -2.03 24.79
C GLN A 35 -16.08 -1.19 23.52
N VAL A 36 -16.21 0.12 23.66
CA VAL A 36 -16.36 1.03 22.51
C VAL A 36 -15.02 1.67 22.19
N GLU A 37 -14.55 1.51 20.96
CA GLU A 37 -13.37 2.20 20.42
C GLU A 37 -13.83 3.15 19.31
N ARG A 38 -13.33 4.39 19.32
CA ARG A 38 -13.58 5.37 18.26
C ARG A 38 -12.28 5.60 17.52
N THR A 39 -12.23 5.21 16.26
CA THR A 39 -11.07 5.41 15.41
C THR A 39 -11.25 6.70 14.61
N GLN A 40 -10.15 7.43 14.36
CA GLN A 40 -10.19 8.58 13.46
C GLN A 40 -10.25 8.13 12.00
N GLY A 41 -11.14 8.76 11.22
CA GLY A 41 -11.35 8.41 9.83
C GLY A 41 -12.13 7.09 9.64
N ASN A 42 -12.06 6.56 8.42
CA ASN A 42 -12.90 5.46 7.96
C ASN A 42 -12.16 4.11 7.76
N THR A 43 -10.97 3.96 8.33
CA THR A 43 -10.11 2.78 8.12
C THR A 43 -9.63 2.20 9.45
N LEU A 44 -9.61 0.86 9.53
CA LEU A 44 -9.11 0.10 10.67
C LEU A 44 -8.27 -1.09 10.18
N ALA A 45 -7.11 -1.31 10.78
CA ALA A 45 -6.35 -2.56 10.62
C ALA A 45 -6.95 -3.65 11.52
N VAL A 46 -7.17 -4.85 10.96
CA VAL A 46 -7.68 -6.00 11.70
C VAL A 46 -6.73 -7.18 11.53
N SER A 47 -6.36 -7.81 12.64
CA SER A 47 -5.48 -8.98 12.66
C SER A 47 -6.07 -10.12 13.46
N ALA A 48 -5.97 -11.34 12.93
CA ALA A 48 -6.30 -12.56 13.66
C ALA A 48 -5.34 -12.83 14.83
N ALA A 49 -4.15 -12.21 14.83
CA ALA A 49 -3.16 -12.36 15.89
C ALA A 49 -3.47 -11.50 17.13
N LYS A 50 -4.38 -10.53 17.02
CA LYS A 50 -4.83 -9.73 18.16
C LYS A 50 -5.51 -10.66 19.16
N ARG A 51 -4.90 -10.83 20.34
CA ARG A 51 -5.56 -11.56 21.44
C ARG A 51 -6.86 -10.83 21.75
N GLY A 52 -7.98 -11.56 21.67
CA GLY A 52 -9.29 -11.00 21.93
C GLY A 52 -9.36 -10.39 23.33
N THR A 53 -10.02 -9.24 23.45
CA THR A 53 -10.43 -8.70 24.74
C THR A 53 -11.47 -9.62 25.37
N ALA A 54 -11.59 -9.59 26.70
CA ALA A 54 -12.59 -10.41 27.42
C ALA A 54 -14.04 -10.05 27.04
N LYS A 55 -14.26 -8.85 26.48
CA LYS A 55 -15.55 -8.39 25.97
C LYS A 55 -15.48 -8.14 24.46
N PRO A 56 -16.58 -8.31 23.71
CA PRO A 56 -16.72 -7.81 22.34
C PRO A 56 -16.35 -6.33 22.21
N GLN A 57 -15.84 -5.92 21.05
CA GLN A 57 -15.50 -4.52 20.76
C GLN A 57 -16.46 -3.94 19.72
N ALA A 58 -16.98 -2.75 19.97
CA ALA A 58 -17.69 -1.94 18.99
C ALA A 58 -16.76 -0.84 18.49
N ILE A 59 -16.38 -0.91 17.22
CA ILE A 59 -15.49 0.08 16.59
C ILE A 59 -16.34 1.06 15.81
N VAL A 60 -16.31 2.33 16.18
CA VAL A 60 -16.98 3.39 15.44
C VAL A 60 -15.99 4.03 14.48
N LEU A 61 -16.31 3.97 13.19
CA LEU A 61 -15.56 4.61 12.11
C LEU A 61 -16.30 5.86 11.62
N ASP A 62 -15.55 6.85 11.16
CA ASP A 62 -16.10 7.97 10.38
C ASP A 62 -16.46 7.52 8.95
N PHE A 63 -17.22 8.31 8.21
CA PHE A 63 -17.40 8.14 6.76
C PHE A 63 -16.32 8.85 5.95
N VAL A 64 -15.79 9.95 6.50
CA VAL A 64 -14.75 10.73 5.83
C VAL A 64 -13.39 10.05 6.08
N PRO A 65 -12.59 9.79 5.03
CA PRO A 65 -11.21 9.34 5.22
C PRO A 65 -10.41 10.42 5.95
N LEU A 66 -9.47 10.02 6.81
CA LEU A 66 -8.51 10.97 7.36
C LEU A 66 -7.73 11.60 6.20
N THR A 67 -7.70 12.93 6.15
CA THR A 67 -6.94 13.69 5.15
C THR A 67 -5.64 14.13 5.79
N LEU A 68 -4.51 13.83 5.16
CA LEU A 68 -3.21 14.26 5.69
C LEU A 68 -2.99 15.75 5.41
N PRO A 69 -2.06 16.41 6.14
CA PRO A 69 -1.67 17.77 5.82
C PRO A 69 -1.24 17.91 4.35
N LYS A 70 -1.46 19.09 3.76
CA LYS A 70 -1.27 19.34 2.32
C LYS A 70 0.07 18.82 1.76
N GLU A 71 1.15 19.04 2.49
CA GLU A 71 2.48 18.63 2.04
C GLU A 71 2.64 17.09 1.98
N TRP A 72 2.05 16.37 2.93
CA TRP A 72 1.98 14.91 2.87
C TRP A 72 1.20 14.44 1.64
N GLU A 73 0.05 15.07 1.36
CA GLU A 73 -0.78 14.74 0.21
C GLU A 73 -0.04 14.93 -1.11
N GLU A 74 0.70 16.04 -1.25
CA GLU A 74 1.52 16.30 -2.44
C GLU A 74 2.62 15.24 -2.64
N LEU A 75 3.29 14.84 -1.56
CA LEU A 75 4.34 13.81 -1.60
C LEU A 75 3.78 12.43 -1.97
N PHE A 76 2.66 12.03 -1.38
CA PHE A 76 1.99 10.78 -1.77
C PHE A 76 1.50 10.84 -3.21
N ALA A 77 0.88 11.95 -3.63
CA ALA A 77 0.39 12.11 -5.00
C ALA A 77 1.52 12.00 -6.03
N ALA A 78 2.71 12.53 -5.73
CA ALA A 78 3.90 12.39 -6.58
C ALA A 78 4.35 10.92 -6.70
N LYS A 79 4.45 10.19 -5.57
CA LYS A 79 4.76 8.75 -5.56
C LYS A 79 3.73 7.95 -6.38
N GLU A 80 2.45 8.18 -6.14
CA GLU A 80 1.36 7.48 -6.80
C GLU A 80 1.31 7.77 -8.30
N LYS A 81 1.60 9.02 -8.70
CA LYS A 81 1.74 9.35 -10.11
C LYS A 81 2.89 8.56 -10.75
N ALA A 82 4.05 8.50 -10.10
CA ALA A 82 5.19 7.74 -10.61
C ALA A 82 4.84 6.24 -10.76
N CYS A 83 4.15 5.66 -9.77
CA CYS A 83 3.63 4.29 -9.83
C CYS A 83 2.65 4.09 -11.01
N ARG A 84 1.68 4.98 -11.20
CA ARG A 84 0.75 4.93 -12.35
C ARG A 84 1.47 5.04 -13.69
N ASP A 85 2.47 5.90 -13.79
CA ASP A 85 3.28 6.04 -15.00
C ASP A 85 4.04 4.73 -15.30
N SER A 86 4.55 4.04 -14.26
CA SER A 86 5.13 2.69 -14.40
C SER A 86 4.08 1.67 -14.86
N GLN A 87 2.91 1.63 -14.22
CA GLN A 87 1.81 0.72 -14.58
C GLN A 87 1.47 0.82 -16.07
N HIS A 88 1.39 2.04 -16.63
CA HIS A 88 1.11 2.24 -18.06
C HIS A 88 2.16 1.63 -18.99
N VAL A 89 3.43 1.55 -18.57
CA VAL A 89 4.50 0.89 -19.33
C VAL A 89 4.37 -0.62 -19.20
N PHE A 90 4.29 -1.11 -17.96
CA PHE A 90 4.28 -2.54 -17.68
C PHE A 90 3.02 -3.24 -18.19
N ALA A 91 1.86 -2.61 -18.14
CA ALA A 91 0.59 -3.17 -18.58
C ALA A 91 0.59 -3.68 -20.04
N LYS A 92 1.51 -3.17 -20.86
CA LYS A 92 1.63 -3.51 -22.29
C LYS A 92 2.58 -4.68 -22.55
N LEU A 93 3.35 -5.12 -21.56
CA LEU A 93 4.36 -6.14 -21.75
C LEU A 93 3.76 -7.55 -21.73
N SER A 94 4.19 -8.37 -22.68
CA SER A 94 3.87 -9.80 -22.68
C SER A 94 4.65 -10.55 -21.61
N VAL A 95 4.26 -11.81 -21.37
CA VAL A 95 4.97 -12.71 -20.44
C VAL A 95 6.42 -12.93 -20.90
N SER A 96 6.64 -13.09 -22.20
CA SER A 96 7.96 -13.26 -22.81
C SER A 96 8.83 -12.02 -22.61
N GLN A 97 8.29 -10.83 -22.91
CA GLN A 97 8.98 -9.55 -22.68
C GLN A 97 9.28 -9.31 -21.20
N LEU A 98 8.38 -9.67 -20.28
CA LEU A 98 8.63 -9.55 -18.84
C LEU A 98 9.79 -10.43 -18.36
N ASN A 99 9.88 -11.65 -18.88
CA ASN A 99 10.90 -12.63 -18.51
C ASN A 99 12.17 -12.54 -19.37
N PHE A 100 12.22 -11.62 -20.33
CA PHE A 100 13.38 -11.41 -21.17
C PHE A 100 14.63 -11.15 -20.32
N LYS A 101 15.69 -11.93 -20.58
CA LYS A 101 17.00 -11.84 -19.94
C LYS A 101 17.95 -11.08 -20.88
N PRO A 102 18.20 -9.79 -20.65
CA PRO A 102 19.03 -8.98 -21.53
C PRO A 102 20.46 -9.52 -21.61
N SER A 103 21.01 -9.63 -22.82
CA SER A 103 22.41 -10.03 -23.05
C SER A 103 23.44 -9.10 -22.39
N ASN A 104 23.08 -7.84 -22.15
CA ASN A 104 23.92 -6.85 -21.47
C ASN A 104 24.01 -7.04 -19.94
N GLY A 105 23.42 -8.11 -19.39
CA GLY A 105 23.49 -8.47 -17.98
C GLY A 105 22.64 -7.62 -17.04
N THR A 106 21.79 -6.72 -17.57
CA THR A 106 20.85 -5.95 -16.74
C THR A 106 19.67 -6.83 -16.27
N HIS A 107 19.00 -6.40 -15.20
CA HIS A 107 17.81 -7.10 -14.68
C HIS A 107 16.70 -7.22 -15.71
N THR A 108 15.89 -8.28 -15.62
CA THR A 108 14.69 -8.44 -16.47
C THR A 108 13.65 -7.34 -16.19
N PRO A 109 12.71 -7.07 -17.11
CA PRO A 109 11.58 -6.20 -16.78
C PRO A 109 10.79 -6.69 -15.57
N ARG A 110 10.50 -7.99 -15.45
CA ARG A 110 9.79 -8.54 -14.27
C ARG A 110 10.51 -8.27 -12.96
N TRP A 111 11.82 -8.43 -12.92
CA TRP A 111 12.61 -8.08 -11.73
C TRP A 111 12.40 -6.61 -11.36
N ASN A 112 12.36 -5.70 -12.33
CA ASN A 112 12.14 -4.28 -12.05
C ASN A 112 10.73 -4.04 -11.49
N ALA A 113 9.70 -4.74 -11.99
CA ALA A 113 8.36 -4.68 -11.41
C ALA A 113 8.34 -5.15 -9.96
N GLU A 114 8.82 -6.37 -9.71
CA GLU A 114 8.87 -7.00 -8.39
C GLU A 114 9.71 -6.17 -7.40
N HIS A 115 10.84 -5.61 -7.85
CA HIS A 115 11.70 -4.77 -7.03
C HIS A 115 11.03 -3.44 -6.66
N MET A 116 10.38 -2.76 -7.60
CA MET A 116 9.65 -1.51 -7.32
C MET A 116 8.58 -1.73 -6.26
N MET A 117 7.70 -2.71 -6.47
CA MET A 117 6.61 -3.01 -5.52
C MET A 117 7.14 -3.55 -4.19
N GLY A 118 8.16 -4.42 -4.22
CA GLY A 118 8.74 -5.05 -3.03
C GLY A 118 9.41 -4.06 -2.09
N ARG A 119 10.11 -3.05 -2.64
CA ARG A 119 10.75 -2.00 -1.83
C ARG A 119 9.73 -1.06 -1.21
N GLU A 120 8.72 -0.64 -1.96
CA GLU A 120 7.65 0.19 -1.41
C GLU A 120 6.92 -0.56 -0.29
N LEU A 121 6.48 -1.79 -0.54
CA LEU A 121 5.77 -2.59 0.44
C LEU A 121 6.61 -2.81 1.70
N GLY A 122 7.88 -3.20 1.54
CA GLY A 122 8.79 -3.45 2.67
C GLY A 122 8.94 -2.22 3.56
N PHE A 123 9.31 -1.07 2.98
CA PHE A 123 9.55 0.13 3.77
C PHE A 123 8.30 0.63 4.50
N PHE A 124 7.16 0.70 3.82
CA PHE A 124 5.94 1.22 4.44
C PHE A 124 5.32 0.23 5.42
N SER A 125 5.28 -1.06 5.10
CA SER A 125 4.73 -2.06 6.03
C SER A 125 5.59 -2.23 7.29
N GLN A 126 6.90 -1.98 7.23
CA GLN A 126 7.77 -1.92 8.40
C GLN A 126 7.37 -0.77 9.34
N ILE A 127 7.24 0.45 8.80
CA ILE A 127 6.82 1.63 9.58
C ILE A 127 5.43 1.41 10.17
N TYR A 128 4.48 0.93 9.36
CA TYR A 128 3.11 0.69 9.82
C TYR A 128 3.01 -0.40 10.87
N ALA A 129 3.77 -1.49 10.77
CA ALA A 129 3.81 -2.54 11.79
C ALA A 129 4.34 -2.01 13.14
N LYS A 130 5.21 -1.00 13.12
CA LYS A 130 5.70 -0.35 14.34
C LYS A 130 4.66 0.55 14.99
N LEU A 131 3.81 1.19 14.19
CA LEU A 131 2.74 2.09 14.63
C LEU A 131 1.46 1.34 15.02
N ASN A 132 1.19 0.21 14.37
CA ASN A 132 0.02 -0.61 14.61
C ASN A 132 0.37 -2.10 14.50
N ILE A 133 0.30 -2.80 15.64
CA ILE A 133 0.63 -4.23 15.77
C ILE A 133 -0.26 -5.16 14.94
N ASP A 134 -1.43 -4.67 14.49
CA ASP A 134 -2.33 -5.43 13.63
C ASP A 134 -1.85 -5.47 12.17
N ILE A 135 -0.85 -4.66 11.81
CA ILE A 135 -0.21 -4.66 10.49
C ILE A 135 1.09 -5.46 10.56
N ARG A 136 1.31 -6.32 9.55
CA ARG A 136 2.55 -7.09 9.44
C ARG A 136 3.52 -6.45 8.46
N HIS A 137 4.79 -6.38 8.84
CA HIS A 137 5.88 -6.12 7.92
C HIS A 137 5.94 -7.24 6.86
N SER A 138 6.02 -6.86 5.59
CA SER A 138 6.06 -7.75 4.45
C SER A 138 7.24 -7.39 3.55
N ASP A 139 8.26 -8.25 3.51
CA ASP A 139 9.40 -8.09 2.60
C ASP A 139 9.26 -9.06 1.42
N LEU A 140 8.91 -8.50 0.25
CA LEU A 140 8.78 -9.24 -1.01
C LEU A 140 9.88 -8.85 -2.01
N ASN A 141 11.01 -8.34 -1.53
CA ASN A 141 12.09 -7.93 -2.42
C ASN A 141 12.70 -9.14 -3.15
N PRO A 142 12.84 -9.08 -4.49
CA PRO A 142 13.58 -10.12 -5.22
C PRO A 142 15.07 -10.02 -4.87
N LYS A 143 15.79 -11.13 -5.05
CA LYS A 143 17.25 -11.13 -4.94
C LYS A 143 17.86 -10.12 -5.92
N GLN A 144 18.87 -9.40 -5.47
CA GLN A 144 19.42 -8.25 -6.20
C GLN A 144 20.28 -8.65 -7.40
N MET A 145 20.99 -9.78 -7.36
CA MET A 145 21.89 -10.15 -8.44
C MET A 145 21.12 -10.82 -9.58
N PRO A 146 21.29 -10.40 -10.85
CA PRO A 146 20.55 -10.98 -11.98
C PRO A 146 20.64 -12.51 -12.09
N PRO A 147 21.79 -13.17 -11.84
CA PRO A 147 21.87 -14.63 -11.86
C PRO A 147 21.06 -15.33 -10.76
N ASP A 148 20.84 -14.66 -9.63
CA ASP A 148 20.14 -15.22 -8.47
C ASP A 148 18.63 -14.99 -8.54
N TYR A 149 18.17 -14.21 -9.52
CA TYR A 149 16.78 -13.85 -9.65
C TYR A 149 15.91 -15.01 -10.14
N VAL A 150 14.86 -15.29 -9.38
CA VAL A 150 13.77 -16.19 -9.76
C VAL A 150 12.46 -15.41 -9.62
N ALA A 151 11.71 -15.32 -10.71
CA ALA A 151 10.39 -14.69 -10.73
C ALA A 151 9.45 -15.39 -9.76
N ALA A 152 8.72 -14.62 -8.95
CA ALA A 152 7.72 -15.19 -8.06
C ALA A 152 6.54 -15.76 -8.85
N HIS A 153 6.16 -15.08 -9.94
CA HIS A 153 5.06 -15.44 -10.81
C HIS A 153 5.47 -15.31 -12.28
N PRO A 154 6.25 -16.27 -12.82
CA PRO A 154 6.78 -16.18 -14.18
C PRO A 154 5.71 -16.16 -15.27
N ASP A 155 4.47 -16.53 -14.96
CA ASP A 155 3.31 -16.61 -15.85
C ASP A 155 2.47 -15.32 -15.88
N TRP A 156 2.68 -14.38 -14.95
CA TRP A 156 1.91 -13.15 -14.92
C TRP A 156 2.18 -12.27 -16.14
N THR A 157 1.11 -11.69 -16.67
CA THR A 157 1.16 -10.70 -17.76
C THR A 157 1.56 -9.34 -17.22
N GLY A 158 1.94 -8.42 -18.12
CA GLY A 158 2.20 -7.03 -17.78
C GLY A 158 1.06 -6.33 -17.05
N ALA A 159 -0.18 -6.66 -17.43
CA ALA A 159 -1.38 -6.14 -16.77
C ALA A 159 -1.50 -6.61 -15.31
N GLU A 160 -1.10 -7.85 -15.01
CA GLU A 160 -1.12 -8.35 -13.63
C GLU A 160 0.00 -7.75 -12.78
N GLU A 161 1.20 -7.55 -13.34
CA GLU A 161 2.29 -6.82 -12.67
C GLU A 161 1.88 -5.38 -12.34
N ALA A 162 1.26 -4.67 -13.30
CA ALA A 162 0.73 -3.33 -13.10
C ALA A 162 -0.34 -3.30 -11.99
N ARG A 163 -1.22 -4.31 -11.95
CA ARG A 163 -2.22 -4.46 -10.88
C ARG A 163 -1.58 -4.69 -9.51
N GLN A 164 -0.47 -5.42 -9.41
CA GLN A 164 0.23 -5.55 -8.13
C GLN A 164 0.89 -4.25 -7.68
N MET A 165 1.46 -3.46 -8.59
CA MET A 165 1.95 -2.11 -8.28
C MET A 165 0.82 -1.23 -7.74
N GLU A 166 -0.36 -1.27 -8.37
CA GLU A 166 -1.55 -0.57 -7.89
C GLU A 166 -1.92 -1.01 -6.47
N ARG A 167 -1.98 -2.32 -6.21
CA ARG A 167 -2.32 -2.86 -4.87
C ARG A 167 -1.33 -2.41 -3.79
N VAL A 168 -0.03 -2.40 -4.08
CA VAL A 168 0.97 -1.91 -3.13
C VAL A 168 0.81 -0.41 -2.90
N SER A 169 0.60 0.39 -3.96
CA SER A 169 0.35 1.82 -3.80
C SER A 169 -0.96 2.11 -3.06
N ALA A 170 -2.00 1.30 -3.25
CA ALA A 170 -3.25 1.41 -2.50
C ALA A 170 -3.07 1.02 -1.03
N PHE A 171 -2.24 0.01 -0.74
CA PHE A 171 -1.88 -0.36 0.63
C PHE A 171 -1.18 0.81 1.33
N THR A 172 -0.19 1.43 0.70
CA THR A 172 0.54 2.55 1.30
C THR A 172 -0.37 3.76 1.52
N ARG A 173 -1.26 4.06 0.58
CA ARG A 173 -2.26 5.12 0.78
C ARG A 173 -3.26 4.78 1.90
N ARG A 174 -3.80 3.56 1.92
CA ARG A 174 -4.84 3.15 2.87
C ARG A 174 -4.39 3.27 4.31
N TYR A 175 -3.12 3.00 4.61
CA TYR A 175 -2.56 3.09 5.96
C TYR A 175 -1.83 4.40 6.23
N ALA A 176 -1.86 5.36 5.31
CA ALA A 176 -1.19 6.66 5.47
C ALA A 176 -1.72 7.45 6.67
N TYR A 177 -2.95 7.19 7.14
CA TYR A 177 -3.52 7.78 8.35
C TYR A 177 -2.68 7.50 9.61
N LEU A 178 -1.93 6.39 9.64
CA LEU A 178 -1.04 6.08 10.77
C LEU A 178 0.14 7.05 10.86
N LEU A 179 0.39 7.84 9.81
CA LEU A 179 1.45 8.83 9.77
C LEU A 179 0.98 10.21 10.24
N ASP A 180 -0.30 10.37 10.59
CA ASP A 180 -0.81 11.63 11.10
C ASP A 180 -0.12 12.06 12.39
N GLY A 181 0.13 13.36 12.52
CA GLY A 181 0.91 13.94 13.62
C GLY A 181 2.42 13.66 13.58
N MET A 182 2.93 12.95 12.57
CA MET A 182 4.36 12.70 12.43
C MET A 182 5.06 13.82 11.65
N GLU A 183 6.22 14.25 12.13
CA GLU A 183 7.03 15.26 11.46
C GLU A 183 7.71 14.68 10.20
N LEU A 184 7.55 15.35 9.05
CA LEU A 184 8.03 14.90 7.75
C LEU A 184 9.55 14.70 7.68
N ASP A 185 10.29 15.43 8.50
CA ASP A 185 11.76 15.47 8.53
C ASP A 185 12.36 14.80 9.76
N GLN A 186 11.54 14.17 10.60
CA GLN A 186 11.99 13.27 11.65
C GLN A 186 12.10 11.84 11.10
N GLN A 187 13.05 11.07 11.62
CA GLN A 187 13.20 9.66 11.24
C GLN A 187 11.94 8.86 11.60
N ALA A 188 11.40 8.11 10.64
CA ALA A 188 10.22 7.30 10.85
C ALA A 188 10.54 6.09 11.75
N PRO A 189 9.55 5.59 12.54
CA PRO A 189 9.75 4.45 13.42
C PRO A 189 10.26 3.21 12.68
N ASP A 190 11.28 2.56 13.25
CA ASP A 190 11.91 1.36 12.70
C ASP A 190 12.43 1.53 11.26
N SER A 191 12.68 2.75 10.81
CA SER A 191 13.16 3.04 9.46
C SER A 191 14.36 3.95 9.52
N ARG A 192 15.27 3.84 8.55
CA ARG A 192 16.38 4.80 8.37
C ARG A 192 15.97 6.09 7.67
N TRP A 193 14.73 6.16 7.18
CA TRP A 193 14.25 7.27 6.36
C TRP A 193 13.43 8.25 7.18
N THR A 194 13.50 9.53 6.82
CA THR A 194 12.40 10.46 7.13
C THR A 194 11.26 10.21 6.16
N PRO A 195 9.99 10.46 6.53
CA PRO A 195 8.87 10.27 5.62
C PRO A 195 8.99 11.06 4.31
N ARG A 196 9.46 12.32 4.38
CA ARG A 196 9.72 13.14 3.20
C ARG A 196 10.73 12.48 2.26
N ALA A 197 11.86 12.01 2.81
CA ALA A 197 12.89 11.37 2.02
C ALA A 197 12.40 10.05 1.41
N LEU A 198 11.64 9.25 2.17
CA LEU A 198 11.09 7.98 1.69
C LEU A 198 10.10 8.20 0.53
N LEU A 199 9.14 9.11 0.67
CA LEU A 199 8.13 9.38 -0.37
C LEU A 199 8.78 9.87 -1.67
N ARG A 200 9.74 10.80 -1.57
CA ARG A 200 10.54 11.27 -2.71
C ARG A 200 11.37 10.15 -3.33
N GLN A 201 11.99 9.32 -2.49
CA GLN A 201 12.78 8.18 -2.95
C GLN A 201 11.92 7.16 -3.69
N MET A 202 10.70 6.88 -3.25
CA MET A 202 9.80 5.96 -3.97
C MET A 202 9.36 6.53 -5.32
N ALA A 203 9.02 7.81 -5.40
CA ALA A 203 8.74 8.44 -6.69
C ALA A 203 9.93 8.33 -7.66
N ARG A 204 11.15 8.62 -7.18
CA ARG A 204 12.38 8.48 -7.98
C ARG A 204 12.64 7.03 -8.39
N HIS A 205 12.45 6.08 -7.45
CA HIS A 205 12.63 4.65 -7.67
C HIS A 205 11.76 4.13 -8.81
N TYR A 206 10.47 4.46 -8.81
CA TYR A 206 9.58 4.12 -9.93
C TYR A 206 10.06 4.69 -11.26
N HIS A 207 10.47 5.97 -11.29
CA HIS A 207 10.96 6.60 -12.52
C HIS A 207 12.24 5.95 -13.05
N GLU A 208 13.24 5.72 -12.19
CA GLU A 208 14.53 5.13 -12.56
C GLU A 208 14.36 3.72 -13.13
N HIS A 209 13.64 2.84 -12.42
CA HIS A 209 13.44 1.46 -12.86
C HIS A 209 12.54 1.36 -14.09
N THR A 210 11.54 2.24 -14.23
CA THR A 210 10.73 2.32 -15.46
C THR A 210 11.56 2.78 -16.65
N ALA A 211 12.43 3.77 -16.48
CA ALA A 211 13.35 4.20 -17.53
C ALA A 211 14.30 3.06 -17.94
N ASN A 212 14.80 2.30 -16.98
CA ASN A 212 15.65 1.13 -17.24
C ASN A 212 14.90 0.03 -18.02
N VAL A 213 13.60 -0.12 -17.84
CA VAL A 213 12.79 -1.04 -18.64
C VAL A 213 12.57 -0.51 -20.05
N LYS A 214 12.22 0.77 -20.21
CA LYS A 214 12.04 1.39 -21.55
C LYS A 214 13.28 1.23 -22.43
N LYS A 215 14.48 1.42 -21.87
CA LYS A 215 15.75 1.21 -22.59
C LYS A 215 15.92 -0.21 -23.15
N LYS A 216 15.23 -1.22 -22.59
CA LYS A 216 15.31 -2.59 -23.09
C LYS A 216 14.55 -2.79 -24.39
N PHE A 217 13.54 -1.98 -24.65
CA PHE A 217 12.76 -2.05 -25.89
C PHE A 217 13.61 -1.71 -27.12
N GLU A 218 14.75 -1.07 -26.91
CA GLU A 218 15.71 -0.67 -27.92
C GLU A 218 16.85 -1.71 -28.10
N LEU A 219 16.86 -2.79 -27.31
CA LEU A 219 17.91 -3.80 -27.41
C LEU A 219 17.70 -4.69 -28.65
N PRO A 220 18.78 -5.09 -29.36
CA PRO A 220 18.67 -5.93 -30.56
C PRO A 220 18.04 -7.30 -30.31
N ASP A 221 18.16 -7.82 -29.08
CA ASP A 221 17.63 -9.10 -28.64
C ASP A 221 16.26 -8.99 -27.93
N TRP A 222 15.62 -7.82 -27.93
CA TRP A 222 14.29 -7.64 -27.38
C TRP A 222 13.25 -8.53 -28.10
N PRO A 223 12.36 -9.24 -27.38
CA PRO A 223 11.36 -10.09 -28.00
C PRO A 223 10.41 -9.30 -28.91
N ALA A 224 10.42 -9.65 -30.20
CA ALA A 224 9.53 -9.10 -31.22
C ALA A 224 8.15 -9.79 -31.12
N GLU A 225 7.19 -9.09 -30.54
CA GLU A 225 5.79 -9.50 -30.40
C GLU A 225 4.86 -8.33 -30.73
#